data_AF-A0A534ILV2-F1
#
_entry.id   AF-A0A534ILV2-F1
#
_cell.length_a   1.000
_cell.length_b   1.000
_cell.length_c   1.000
_cell.angle_alpha   90.00
_cell.angle_beta   90.00
_cell.angle_gamma   90.00
#
_symmetry.space_group_name_H-M   'P 1'
#
loop_
_entity.id
_entity.type
_entity.pdbx_description
1 polymer ?
#
loop_
_entity_poly.entity_id
_entity_poly.type
_entity_poly.pdbx_seq_one_letter_code
_entity_poly.pdbx_strand_id
1 'polypeptide(L)'
;LNLLGEGRLINLTAAEGHPAAVMDMSFANQALSVEWIVLQAKANRLEARVYGVPEEIDHEVARLKLAAMGIEIDQLTEEQAAYLSSWEHGT
;
A
#
# COMPACT_ATOMS: atom_id res chain seq x y z
N LEU A 1 -37.21 -15.33 -3.45
CA LEU A 1 -35.91 -14.76 -3.01
C LEU A 1 -34.91 -15.02 -4.13
N ASN A 2 -34.17 -14.00 -4.60
CA ASN A 2 -33.13 -14.19 -5.60
C ASN A 2 -31.77 -14.21 -4.89
N LEU A 3 -31.01 -15.29 -5.03
CA LEU A 3 -29.66 -15.41 -4.50
C LEU A 3 -28.66 -15.18 -5.64
N LEU A 4 -27.85 -14.13 -5.51
CA LEU A 4 -26.86 -13.77 -6.54
C LEU A 4 -25.55 -14.52 -6.29
N GLY A 5 -24.92 -14.97 -7.38
CA GLY A 5 -23.58 -15.58 -7.34
C GLY A 5 -23.48 -16.82 -6.45
N GLU A 6 -24.59 -17.54 -6.22
CA GLU A 6 -24.67 -18.68 -5.28
C GLU A 6 -24.20 -18.34 -3.85
N GLY A 7 -24.26 -17.05 -3.45
CA GLY A 7 -23.72 -16.59 -2.16
C GLY A 7 -22.19 -16.39 -2.15
N ARG A 8 -21.52 -16.48 -3.30
CA ARG A 8 -20.10 -16.17 -3.49
C ARG A 8 -19.89 -14.68 -3.76
N LEU A 9 -18.62 -14.29 -3.92
CA LEU A 9 -18.21 -12.91 -4.17
C LEU A 9 -18.82 -12.35 -5.45
N ILE A 10 -19.94 -11.63 -5.31
CA ILE A 10 -20.79 -11.25 -6.44
C ILE A 10 -20.08 -10.33 -7.45
N ASN A 11 -19.19 -9.47 -6.96
CA ASN A 11 -18.39 -8.60 -7.81
C ASN A 11 -17.44 -9.38 -8.72
N LEU A 12 -16.99 -10.58 -8.31
CA LEU A 12 -16.13 -11.45 -9.12
C LEU A 12 -16.92 -12.47 -9.94
N THR A 13 -18.08 -12.90 -9.46
CA THR A 13 -18.85 -13.99 -10.09
C THR A 13 -19.89 -13.50 -11.10
N ALA A 14 -20.36 -12.26 -10.96
CA ALA A 14 -21.35 -11.66 -11.87
C ALA A 14 -20.88 -10.32 -12.48
N ALA A 15 -19.63 -9.93 -12.24
CA ALA A 15 -18.98 -8.76 -12.81
C ALA A 15 -17.47 -9.01 -12.93
N GLU A 16 -16.67 -7.97 -13.16
CA GLU A 16 -15.23 -8.07 -13.47
C GLU A 16 -14.32 -7.78 -12.25
N GLY A 17 -14.89 -7.71 -11.04
CA GLY A 17 -14.15 -7.35 -9.84
C GLY A 17 -13.84 -5.86 -9.75
N HIS A 18 -12.72 -5.53 -9.12
CA HIS A 18 -12.25 -4.15 -9.02
C HIS A 18 -11.56 -3.72 -10.32
N PRO A 19 -11.72 -2.46 -10.74
CA PRO A 19 -11.04 -1.95 -11.92
C PRO A 19 -9.52 -1.98 -11.75
N ALA A 20 -8.80 -2.08 -12.88
CA ALA A 20 -7.34 -2.10 -12.90
C ALA A 20 -6.71 -0.91 -12.16
N ALA A 21 -7.35 0.26 -12.21
CA ALA A 21 -6.89 1.48 -11.55
C ALA A 21 -6.90 1.43 -10.01
N VAL A 22 -7.51 0.42 -9.39
CA VAL A 22 -7.45 0.18 -7.93
C VAL A 22 -6.63 -1.08 -7.63
N MET A 23 -6.70 -2.08 -8.52
CA MET A 23 -5.94 -3.32 -8.38
C MET A 23 -4.43 -3.13 -8.58
N ASP A 24 -4.01 -2.12 -9.35
CA ASP A 24 -2.60 -1.79 -9.56
C ASP A 24 -1.83 -1.54 -8.24
N MET A 25 -2.42 -0.79 -7.31
CA MET A 25 -1.85 -0.57 -5.98
C MET A 25 -1.75 -1.87 -5.17
N SER A 26 -2.79 -2.72 -5.24
CA SER A 26 -2.79 -4.01 -4.54
C SER A 26 -1.70 -4.94 -5.08
N PHE A 27 -1.53 -5.01 -6.40
CA PHE A 27 -0.49 -5.83 -7.02
C PHE A 27 0.91 -5.25 -6.84
N ALA A 28 1.07 -3.93 -6.80
CA ALA A 28 2.33 -3.28 -6.45
C ALA A 28 2.75 -3.62 -5.01
N ASN A 29 1.82 -3.55 -4.05
CA ASN A 29 2.06 -3.95 -2.67
C ASN A 29 2.48 -5.43 -2.58
N GLN A 30 1.83 -6.32 -3.33
CA GLN A 30 2.21 -7.73 -3.38
C GLN A 30 3.61 -7.94 -3.98
N ALA A 31 3.93 -7.25 -5.09
CA ALA A 31 5.24 -7.38 -5.74
C ALA A 31 6.39 -6.91 -4.83
N LEU A 32 6.26 -5.74 -4.22
CA LEU A 32 7.27 -5.18 -3.30
C LEU A 32 7.37 -5.99 -2.00
N SER A 33 6.24 -6.51 -1.50
CA SER A 33 6.26 -7.41 -0.34
C SER A 33 6.99 -8.72 -0.63
N VAL A 34 6.84 -9.29 -1.83
CA VAL A 34 7.57 -10.49 -2.24
C VAL A 34 9.07 -10.23 -2.32
N GLU A 35 9.48 -9.09 -2.89
CA GLU A 35 10.89 -8.68 -2.88
C GLU A 35 11.43 -8.54 -1.45
N TRP A 36 10.69 -7.84 -0.58
CA TRP A 36 11.07 -7.66 0.83
C TRP A 36 11.22 -8.99 1.54
N ILE A 37 10.29 -9.94 1.35
CA ILE A 37 10.36 -11.29 1.93
C ILE A 37 11.66 -11.98 1.49
N VAL A 38 12.00 -11.94 0.20
CA VAL A 38 13.22 -12.56 -0.32
C VAL A 38 14.48 -11.95 0.31
N LEU A 39 14.52 -10.62 0.44
CA LEU A 39 15.66 -9.91 1.04
C LEU A 39 15.81 -10.23 2.54
N GLN A 40 14.72 -10.20 3.31
CA GLN A 40 14.77 -10.50 4.74
C GLN A 40 15.04 -11.98 5.01
N ALA A 41 14.52 -12.89 4.17
CA ALA A 41 14.81 -14.32 4.25
C ALA A 41 16.31 -14.61 4.04
N LYS A 42 16.93 -13.99 3.02
CA LYS A 42 18.38 -14.09 2.78
C LYS A 42 19.21 -13.59 3.97
N ALA A 43 18.69 -12.64 4.73
CA ALA A 43 19.32 -12.10 5.92
C ALA A 43 19.00 -12.90 7.21
N ASN A 44 18.25 -14.02 7.12
CA ASN A 44 17.76 -14.79 8.26
C ASN A 44 16.97 -13.96 9.29
N ARG A 45 16.18 -12.98 8.81
CA ARG A 45 15.39 -12.06 9.67
C ARG A 45 13.91 -12.42 9.77
N LEU A 46 13.49 -13.53 9.17
CA LEU A 46 12.09 -13.96 9.15
C LEU A 46 11.88 -15.20 10.00
N GLU A 47 10.78 -15.18 10.74
CA GLU A 47 10.22 -16.29 11.51
C GLU A 47 8.93 -16.76 10.84
N ALA A 48 8.44 -17.95 11.22
CA ALA A 48 7.16 -18.46 10.76
C ALA A 48 5.99 -17.75 11.45
N ARG A 49 5.72 -16.51 11.01
CA ARG A 49 4.63 -15.66 11.50
C ARG A 49 4.09 -14.77 10.40
N VAL A 50 2.95 -14.14 10.67
CA VAL A 50 2.41 -13.08 9.81
C VAL A 50 3.15 -11.77 10.09
N TYR A 51 3.55 -11.10 9.02
CA TYR A 51 4.13 -9.76 9.03
C TYR A 51 3.16 -8.79 8.37
N GLY A 52 3.04 -7.58 8.92
CA GLY A 52 2.43 -6.47 8.21
C GLY A 52 3.32 -6.03 7.06
N VAL A 53 2.72 -5.41 6.03
CA VAL A 53 3.48 -4.75 4.98
C VAL A 53 4.26 -3.59 5.62
N PRO A 54 5.59 -3.48 5.39
CA PRO A 54 6.38 -2.34 5.86
C PRO A 54 5.80 -1.02 5.37
N GLU A 55 5.81 0.00 6.23
CA GLU A 55 5.23 1.30 5.93
C GLU A 55 5.90 1.95 4.71
N GLU A 56 7.21 1.75 4.54
CA GLU A 56 7.98 2.26 3.41
C GLU A 56 7.50 1.69 2.07
N ILE A 57 7.03 0.44 2.05
CA ILE A 57 6.44 -0.16 0.86
C ILE A 57 5.12 0.52 0.52
N ASP A 58 4.27 0.78 1.52
CA ASP A 58 2.97 1.41 1.30
C ASP A 58 3.12 2.86 0.79
N HIS A 59 4.06 3.62 1.37
CA HIS A 59 4.45 4.95 0.88
C HIS A 59 4.98 4.91 -0.56
N GLU A 60 5.81 3.93 -0.89
CA GLU A 60 6.35 3.79 -2.25
C GLU A 60 5.24 3.45 -3.27
N VAL A 61 4.30 2.57 -2.92
CA VAL A 61 3.14 2.29 -3.79
C VAL A 61 2.29 3.54 -4.00
N ALA A 62 2.03 4.32 -2.95
CA ALA A 62 1.31 5.58 -3.06
C ALA A 62 2.06 6.58 -3.97
N ARG A 63 3.37 6.72 -3.80
CA ARG A 63 4.22 7.58 -4.64
C ARG A 63 4.18 7.16 -6.10
N LEU A 64 4.32 5.87 -6.39
CA LEU A 64 4.26 5.31 -7.75
C LEU A 64 2.88 5.54 -8.39
N LYS A 65 1.80 5.40 -7.61
CA LYS A 65 0.43 5.67 -8.07
C LYS A 65 0.24 7.12 -8.50
N LEU A 66 0.65 8.06 -7.65
CA LEU A 66 0.56 9.49 -7.94
C LEU A 66 1.38 9.84 -9.19
N ALA A 67 2.60 9.33 -9.30
CA ALA A 67 3.46 9.52 -10.47
C ALA A 67 2.82 8.96 -11.75
N ALA A 68 2.21 7.77 -11.70
CA ALA A 68 1.51 7.18 -12.84
C ALA A 68 0.27 8.00 -13.27
N MET A 69 -0.33 8.75 -12.35
CA MET A 69 -1.45 9.67 -12.61
C MET A 69 -0.97 11.07 -13.05
N GLY A 70 0.34 11.33 -13.07
CA GLY A 70 0.88 12.66 -13.33
C GLY A 70 0.58 13.68 -12.22
N ILE A 71 0.34 13.21 -11.00
CA ILE A 71 0.09 14.05 -9.83
C ILE A 71 1.40 14.27 -9.08
N GLU A 72 1.75 15.53 -8.88
CA GLU A 72 2.85 15.94 -8.02
C GLU A 72 2.32 16.31 -6.63
N ILE A 73 3.13 16.01 -5.61
CA ILE A 73 2.90 16.45 -4.23
C ILE A 73 4.04 17.35 -3.79
N ASP A 74 3.72 18.27 -2.90
CA ASP A 74 4.66 19.13 -2.22
C ASP A 74 5.53 18.34 -1.23
N GLN A 75 6.71 18.89 -0.95
CA GLN A 75 7.59 18.40 0.10
C GLN A 75 7.59 19.41 1.24
N LEU A 76 7.57 18.90 2.47
CA LEU A 76 7.72 19.74 3.64
C LEU A 76 9.07 20.47 3.57
N THR A 77 9.05 21.78 3.85
CA THR A 77 10.28 22.52 4.10
C THR A 77 10.93 22.03 5.41
N GLU A 78 12.23 22.28 5.58
CA GLU A 78 12.93 21.92 6.82
C GLU A 78 12.25 22.53 8.05
N GLU A 79 11.74 23.76 7.93
CA GLU A 79 10.99 24.45 8.98
C GLU A 79 9.66 23.75 9.29
N GLN A 80 8.90 23.35 8.27
CA GLN A 80 7.63 22.63 8.45
C GLN A 80 7.83 21.25 9.08
N ALA A 81 8.87 20.52 8.66
CA ALA A 81 9.23 19.24 9.24
C ALA A 81 9.68 19.39 10.70
N ALA A 82 10.51 20.39 11.00
CA ALA A 82 10.93 20.70 12.36
C ALA A 82 9.72 21.05 13.24
N TYR A 83 8.82 21.91 12.76
CA TYR A 83 7.59 22.28 13.47
C TYR A 83 6.74 21.06 13.84
N LEU A 84 6.48 20.16 12.88
CA LEU A 84 5.70 18.94 13.10
C LEU A 84 6.33 17.96 14.10
N SER A 85 7.66 17.93 14.16
CA SER A 85 8.41 17.06 15.08
C SER A 85 8.68 17.67 16.46
N SER A 86 8.45 18.98 16.61
CA SER A 86 8.79 19.73 17.82
C SER A 86 7.63 19.75 18.83
N TRP A 87 7.95 19.52 20.11
CA TRP A 87 7.01 19.69 21.22
C TRP A 87 6.91 21.15 21.71
N GLU A 88 7.79 22.03 21.23
CA GLU A 88 7.92 23.43 21.68
C GLU A 88 6.80 24.34 21.16
N HIS A 89 6.12 23.96 20.09
CA HIS A 89 5.05 24.74 19.46
C HIS A 89 3.65 24.12 19.66
N GLY A 90 3.49 23.26 20.66
CA GLY A 90 2.23 22.57 20.94
C GLY A 90 1.07 23.48 21.36
N THR A 91 -0.11 23.18 20.86
CA THR A 91 -1.38 23.33 21.62
C THR A 91 -1.53 22.18 22.60
#